data_AF-A0A1J3JIX0-F1
#
_entry.id   AF-A0A1J3JIX0-F1
#
_cell.length_a   1.000
_cell.length_b   1.000
_cell.length_c   1.000
_cell.angle_alpha   90.00
_cell.angle_beta   90.00
_cell.angle_gamma   90.00
#
_symmetry.space_group_name_H-M   'P 1'
#
loop_
_entity.id
_entity.type
_entity.pdbx_description
1 polymer ?
#
loop_
_entity_poly.entity_id
_entity_poly.type
_entity_poly.pdbx_seq_one_letter_code
_entity_poly.pdbx_strand_id
1 'polypeptide(L)'
;IFDLFSSIAEKKERTLNRIWELQSMASMLARRSLNTLRARHLVLSGQALGGSHLPGMQSRGISYGSNKDDEEAEQLAKEISKDWNTVFERSMNTLALTEMVRGLSLTLKYFFDPKVTINYPFEKGPLSPRFRGEHALRRYPTGEERCIACKLCEAVCPAQAITIEAEEREDGSRRTTRYDIDMTKCIYCGFCQEACPVDAIVEGPNFEFATETHEELLYDKEKLLENGDRWETEIAENLKSEALYR
;
A
#
# COMPACT_ATOMS: atom_id res chain seq x y z
N ILE A 1 37.16 18.31 9.35
CA ILE A 1 36.08 17.33 9.66
C ILE A 1 34.79 17.73 8.96
N PHE A 2 34.30 18.97 9.13
CA PHE A 2 33.10 19.49 8.46
C PHE A 2 33.14 19.37 6.91
N ASP A 3 34.26 19.70 6.27
CA ASP A 3 34.41 19.59 4.80
C ASP A 3 34.39 18.15 4.29
N LEU A 4 34.87 17.21 5.11
CA LEU A 4 34.86 15.78 4.77
C LEU A 4 33.43 15.22 4.80
N PHE A 5 32.61 15.68 5.77
CA PHE A 5 31.21 15.30 5.88
C PHE A 5 30.36 15.90 4.75
N SER A 6 30.60 17.15 4.35
CA SER A 6 29.91 17.78 3.22
C SER A 6 30.20 17.06 1.90
N SER A 7 31.47 16.70 1.65
CA SER A 7 31.85 15.93 0.45
C SER A 7 31.24 14.53 0.40
N ILE A 8 31.10 13.85 1.54
CA ILE A 8 30.46 12.53 1.63
C ILE A 8 28.95 12.63 1.40
N ALA A 9 28.29 13.67 1.95
CA ALA A 9 26.86 13.91 1.75
C ALA A 9 26.54 14.17 0.27
N GLU A 10 27.32 15.04 -0.38
CA GLU A 10 27.13 15.39 -1.80
C GLU A 10 27.39 14.19 -2.73
N LYS A 11 28.33 13.30 -2.36
CA LYS A 11 28.62 12.07 -3.10
C LYS A 11 27.51 11.03 -2.93
N LYS A 12 26.88 10.96 -1.75
CA LYS A 12 25.74 10.08 -1.44
C LYS A 12 24.47 10.50 -2.18
N GLU A 13 24.23 11.81 -2.27
CA GLU A 13 23.08 12.36 -3.00
C GLU A 13 23.21 12.11 -4.52
N ARG A 14 24.42 12.26 -5.07
CA ARG A 14 24.70 11.92 -6.48
C ARG A 14 24.52 10.44 -6.81
N THR A 15 24.90 9.52 -5.91
CA THR A 15 24.65 8.08 -6.12
C THR A 15 23.18 7.73 -5.99
N LEU A 16 22.44 8.33 -5.05
CA LEU A 16 21.01 8.11 -4.90
C LEU A 16 20.22 8.60 -6.13
N ASN A 17 20.58 9.77 -6.68
CA ASN A 17 19.95 10.28 -7.91
C ASN A 17 20.21 9.37 -9.12
N ARG A 18 21.42 8.81 -9.26
CA ARG A 18 21.72 7.82 -10.31
C ARG A 18 20.96 6.51 -10.14
N ILE A 19 20.73 6.06 -8.91
CA ILE A 19 19.93 4.86 -8.62
C ILE A 19 18.46 5.12 -8.98
N TRP A 20 17.94 6.31 -8.68
CA TRP A 20 16.58 6.71 -9.03
C TRP A 20 16.37 6.84 -10.56
N GLU A 21 17.35 7.39 -11.28
CA GLU A 21 17.36 7.41 -12.75
C GLU A 21 17.38 5.99 -13.35
N LEU A 22 18.18 5.08 -12.81
CA LEU A 22 18.21 3.68 -13.26
C LEU A 22 16.89 2.94 -12.97
N GLN A 23 16.26 3.17 -11.81
CA GLN A 23 14.97 2.58 -11.46
C GLN A 23 13.82 3.14 -12.31
N SER A 24 13.82 4.45 -12.59
CA SER A 24 12.82 5.07 -13.45
C SER A 24 12.96 4.63 -14.91
N MET A 25 14.18 4.50 -15.44
CA MET A 25 14.44 3.94 -16.76
C MET A 25 14.01 2.46 -16.86
N ALA A 26 14.29 1.64 -15.83
CA ALA A 26 13.83 0.26 -15.76
C ALA A 26 12.29 0.16 -15.76
N SER A 27 11.61 1.05 -15.02
CA SER A 27 10.15 1.11 -14.98
C SER A 27 9.53 1.54 -16.32
N MET A 28 10.17 2.46 -17.05
CA MET A 28 9.72 2.87 -18.38
C MET A 28 9.93 1.78 -19.43
N LEU A 29 11.04 1.05 -19.37
CA LEU A 29 11.30 -0.09 -20.25
C LEU A 29 10.33 -1.25 -19.96
N ALA A 30 10.01 -1.51 -18.68
CA ALA A 30 9.00 -2.48 -18.28
C ALA A 30 7.58 -2.08 -18.73
N ARG A 31 7.22 -0.79 -18.68
CA ARG A 31 5.94 -0.29 -19.20
C ARG A 31 5.85 -0.38 -20.72
N ARG A 32 6.95 -0.10 -21.44
CA ARG A 32 7.02 -0.26 -22.90
C ARG A 32 6.91 -1.73 -23.30
N SER A 33 7.58 -2.65 -22.60
CA SER A 33 7.46 -4.08 -22.86
C SER A 33 6.06 -4.61 -22.55
N LEU A 34 5.43 -4.18 -21.45
CA LEU A 34 4.04 -4.49 -21.11
C LEU A 34 3.05 -3.96 -22.15
N ASN A 35 3.23 -2.73 -22.66
CA ASN A 35 2.36 -2.20 -23.70
C ASN A 35 2.53 -2.94 -25.04
N THR A 36 3.75 -3.35 -25.40
CA THR A 36 3.97 -4.21 -26.58
C THR A 36 3.40 -5.62 -26.41
N LEU A 37 3.43 -6.18 -25.19
CA LEU A 37 2.78 -7.45 -24.88
C LEU A 37 1.24 -7.32 -24.91
N ARG A 38 0.69 -6.21 -24.42
CA ARG A 38 -0.76 -5.92 -24.44
C ARG A 38 -1.28 -5.68 -25.86
N ALA A 39 -0.50 -5.02 -26.71
CA ALA A 39 -0.80 -4.86 -28.13
C ALA A 39 -0.78 -6.20 -28.88
N ARG A 40 0.17 -7.09 -28.55
CA ARG A 40 0.18 -8.47 -29.07
C ARG A 40 -1.01 -9.29 -28.55
N HIS A 41 -1.43 -9.08 -27.30
CA HIS A 41 -2.59 -9.76 -26.71
C HIS A 41 -3.93 -9.31 -27.31
N LEU A 42 -4.04 -8.04 -27.72
CA LEU A 42 -5.23 -7.47 -28.40
C LEU A 42 -5.38 -7.99 -29.85
N VAL A 43 -4.26 -8.19 -30.55
CA VAL A 43 -4.27 -8.78 -31.91
C VAL A 43 -4.62 -10.28 -31.85
N LEU A 44 -4.20 -10.99 -30.79
CA LEU A 44 -4.58 -12.39 -30.56
C LEU A 44 -6.05 -12.56 -30.15
N SER A 45 -6.68 -11.51 -29.57
CA SER A 45 -8.05 -11.60 -29.02
C SER A 45 -9.17 -11.21 -30.00
N GLY A 46 -8.88 -10.87 -31.27
CA GLY A 46 -9.88 -10.79 -32.34
C GLY A 46 -11.13 -9.93 -32.06
N GLN A 47 -11.06 -8.92 -31.18
CA GLN A 47 -12.21 -8.08 -30.84
C GLN A 47 -12.22 -6.82 -31.70
N ALA A 48 -12.74 -6.97 -32.91
CA ALA A 48 -13.35 -5.84 -33.61
C ALA A 48 -14.77 -5.64 -33.05
N LEU A 49 -15.01 -4.42 -32.53
CA LEU A 49 -16.28 -3.70 -32.35
C LEU A 49 -17.61 -4.51 -32.36
N GLY A 50 -18.38 -4.44 -31.26
CA GLY A 50 -19.81 -4.77 -31.25
C GLY A 50 -20.40 -4.83 -29.84
N GLY A 51 -21.44 -4.02 -29.57
CA GLY A 51 -21.97 -3.74 -28.23
C GLY A 51 -22.94 -4.77 -27.61
N SER A 52 -23.19 -4.52 -26.32
CA SER A 52 -24.35 -4.89 -25.47
C SER A 52 -24.90 -6.33 -25.53
N HIS A 53 -24.74 -7.10 -24.44
CA HIS A 53 -25.82 -7.67 -23.62
C HIS A 53 -25.26 -8.63 -22.53
N LEU A 54 -25.66 -8.39 -21.28
CA LEU A 54 -25.80 -9.27 -20.08
C LEU A 54 -24.73 -10.36 -19.78
N PRO A 55 -24.15 -10.40 -18.55
CA PRO A 55 -23.29 -11.49 -18.13
C PRO A 55 -24.13 -12.66 -17.60
N GLY A 56 -24.48 -13.58 -18.50
CA GLY A 56 -24.82 -14.95 -18.17
C GLY A 56 -23.54 -15.73 -17.85
N MET A 57 -23.60 -16.53 -16.80
CA MET A 57 -22.59 -17.48 -16.35
C MET A 57 -22.17 -18.41 -17.50
N GLN A 58 -21.08 -18.08 -18.21
CA GLN A 58 -20.43 -18.98 -19.15
C GLN A 58 -19.33 -19.72 -18.42
N SER A 59 -19.60 -20.99 -18.16
CA SER A 59 -18.59 -22.02 -18.01
C SER A 59 -17.47 -21.77 -19.01
N ARG A 60 -16.26 -21.50 -18.51
CA ARG A 60 -15.04 -21.55 -19.33
C ARG A 60 -14.88 -23.00 -19.78
N GLY A 61 -15.47 -23.34 -20.91
CA GLY A 61 -15.09 -24.52 -21.66
C GLY A 61 -13.60 -24.44 -21.92
N ILE A 62 -12.88 -25.48 -21.53
CA ILE A 62 -11.54 -25.74 -22.04
C ILE A 62 -11.71 -25.84 -23.56
N SER A 63 -11.39 -24.77 -24.28
CA SER A 63 -11.46 -24.76 -25.73
C SER A 63 -10.33 -25.66 -26.21
N TYR A 64 -10.68 -26.88 -26.62
CA TYR A 64 -9.79 -27.74 -27.38
C TYR A 64 -9.36 -26.98 -28.64
N GLY A 65 -8.06 -26.98 -28.92
CA GLY A 65 -7.46 -26.28 -30.07
C GLY A 65 -8.17 -26.65 -31.37
N SER A 66 -8.23 -25.71 -32.31
CA SER A 66 -8.76 -26.01 -33.64
C SER A 66 -7.79 -26.92 -34.38
N ASN A 67 -8.28 -27.81 -35.26
CA ASN A 67 -7.42 -28.70 -36.07
C ASN A 67 -6.30 -27.93 -36.81
N LYS A 68 -6.54 -26.64 -37.12
CA LYS A 68 -5.57 -25.76 -37.74
C LYS A 68 -4.43 -25.35 -36.80
N ASP A 69 -4.70 -25.13 -35.52
CA ASP A 69 -3.68 -24.83 -34.51
C ASP A 69 -2.77 -26.04 -34.26
N ASP A 70 -3.34 -27.25 -34.33
CA ASP A 70 -2.59 -28.51 -34.22
C ASP A 70 -1.70 -28.74 -35.45
N GLU A 71 -2.21 -28.45 -36.66
CA GLU A 71 -1.43 -28.49 -37.91
C GLU A 71 -0.27 -27.48 -37.88
N GLU A 72 -0.51 -26.26 -37.39
CA GLU A 72 0.52 -25.21 -37.24
C GLU A 72 1.58 -25.60 -36.18
N ALA A 73 1.18 -26.19 -35.05
CA ALA A 73 2.10 -26.69 -34.03
C ALA A 73 2.97 -27.85 -34.53
N GLU A 74 2.38 -28.75 -35.32
CA GLU A 74 3.10 -29.87 -35.94
C GLU A 74 4.09 -29.38 -37.01
N GLN A 75 3.71 -28.39 -37.81
CA GLN A 75 4.61 -27.74 -38.78
C GLN A 75 5.78 -27.05 -38.08
N LEU A 76 5.53 -26.32 -36.99
CA LEU A 76 6.56 -25.65 -36.20
C LEU A 76 7.53 -26.65 -35.55
N ALA A 77 7.02 -27.76 -35.02
CA ALA A 77 7.84 -28.84 -34.47
C ALA A 77 8.72 -29.52 -35.54
N LYS A 78 8.19 -29.71 -36.76
CA LYS A 78 8.94 -30.21 -37.92
C LYS A 78 9.99 -29.22 -38.41
N GLU A 79 9.76 -27.91 -38.29
CA GLU A 79 10.76 -26.90 -38.63
C GLU A 79 11.89 -26.83 -37.60
N ILE A 80 11.55 -26.88 -36.31
CA ILE A 80 12.51 -26.93 -35.21
C ILE A 80 13.39 -28.19 -35.31
N SER A 81 12.89 -29.29 -35.88
CA SER A 81 13.64 -30.55 -35.99
C SER A 81 14.52 -30.70 -37.25
N LYS A 82 14.46 -29.76 -38.20
CA LYS A 82 15.27 -29.82 -39.44
C LYS A 82 16.76 -29.59 -39.20
N ASP A 83 17.09 -28.74 -38.23
CA ASP A 83 18.47 -28.42 -37.90
C ASP A 83 18.99 -29.38 -36.81
N TRP A 84 19.87 -30.30 -37.18
CA TRP A 84 20.43 -31.30 -36.24
C TRP A 84 21.12 -30.66 -35.02
N ASN A 85 21.73 -29.49 -35.18
CA ASN A 85 22.37 -28.76 -34.08
C ASN A 85 21.35 -28.21 -33.07
N THR A 86 20.20 -27.68 -33.54
CA THR A 86 19.19 -27.08 -32.65
C THR A 86 18.41 -28.14 -31.89
N VAL A 87 18.14 -29.30 -32.52
CA VAL A 87 17.56 -30.48 -31.85
C VAL A 87 18.49 -30.96 -30.75
N PHE A 88 19.78 -31.10 -31.06
CA PHE A 88 20.77 -31.54 -30.08
C PHE A 88 20.89 -30.58 -28.89
N GLU A 89 20.95 -29.27 -29.13
CA GLU A 89 20.96 -28.25 -28.06
C GLU A 89 19.68 -28.27 -27.21
N ARG A 90 18.51 -28.40 -27.82
CA ARG A 90 17.23 -28.44 -27.09
C ARG A 90 17.08 -29.72 -26.28
N SER A 91 17.50 -30.86 -26.82
CA SER A 91 17.54 -32.13 -26.11
C SER A 91 18.54 -32.09 -24.95
N MET A 92 19.73 -31.49 -25.12
CA MET A 92 20.69 -31.32 -24.03
C MET A 92 20.18 -30.37 -22.95
N ASN A 93 19.54 -29.25 -23.30
CA ASN A 93 18.94 -28.35 -22.31
C ASN A 93 17.82 -29.03 -21.49
N THR A 94 17.05 -29.91 -22.14
CA THR A 94 15.97 -30.66 -21.48
C THR A 94 16.52 -31.80 -20.61
N LEU A 95 17.49 -32.57 -21.10
CA LEU A 95 18.08 -33.70 -20.37
C LEU A 95 19.04 -33.26 -19.25
N ALA A 96 19.83 -32.20 -19.48
CA ALA A 96 20.75 -31.63 -18.50
C ALA A 96 20.06 -30.60 -17.57
N LEU A 97 18.74 -30.40 -17.72
CA LEU A 97 17.91 -29.53 -16.87
C LEU A 97 18.54 -28.14 -16.66
N THR A 98 19.10 -27.54 -17.71
CA THR A 98 19.90 -26.31 -17.60
C THR A 98 19.07 -25.15 -17.03
N GLU A 99 17.77 -25.11 -17.32
CA GLU A 99 16.83 -24.15 -16.73
C GLU A 99 16.61 -24.37 -15.21
N MET A 100 16.60 -25.63 -14.74
CA MET A 100 16.55 -25.92 -13.30
C MET A 100 17.84 -25.50 -12.61
N VAL A 101 18.99 -25.75 -13.24
CA VAL A 101 20.30 -25.33 -12.70
C VAL A 101 20.40 -23.81 -12.63
N ARG A 102 19.90 -23.08 -13.63
CA ARG A 102 19.80 -21.61 -13.60
C ARG A 102 18.90 -21.14 -12.44
N GLY A 103 17.76 -21.79 -12.24
CA GLY A 103 16.88 -21.56 -11.09
C GLY A 103 17.58 -21.80 -9.75
N LEU A 104 18.26 -22.94 -9.60
CA LEU A 104 19.02 -23.29 -8.40
C LEU A 104 20.19 -22.34 -8.16
N SER A 105 20.85 -21.86 -9.21
CA SER A 105 21.93 -20.88 -9.09
C SER A 105 21.41 -19.54 -8.58
N LEU A 106 20.20 -19.13 -8.98
CA LEU A 106 19.57 -17.91 -8.50
C LEU A 106 19.12 -18.05 -7.04
N THR A 107 18.53 -19.19 -6.66
CA THR A 107 18.15 -19.45 -5.27
C THR A 107 19.38 -19.52 -4.37
N LEU A 108 20.47 -20.13 -4.84
CA LEU A 108 21.74 -20.17 -4.11
C LEU A 108 22.34 -18.77 -3.92
N LYS A 109 22.20 -17.88 -4.91
CA LYS A 109 22.60 -16.47 -4.77
C LYS A 109 21.84 -15.78 -3.64
N TYR A 110 20.51 -15.84 -3.65
CA TYR A 110 19.68 -15.25 -2.58
C TYR A 110 19.86 -15.93 -1.21
N PHE A 111 20.31 -17.19 -1.20
CA PHE A 111 20.66 -17.90 0.02
C PHE A 111 21.86 -17.22 0.72
N PHE A 112 22.89 -16.80 -0.03
CA PHE A 112 24.06 -16.12 0.51
C PHE A 112 23.92 -14.59 0.64
N ASP A 113 22.94 -13.98 -0.03
CA ASP A 113 22.66 -12.55 0.16
C ASP A 113 22.17 -12.26 1.61
N PRO A 114 22.51 -11.09 2.18
CA PRO A 114 22.04 -10.69 3.50
C PRO A 114 20.51 -10.58 3.51
N LYS A 115 19.89 -11.05 4.59
CA LYS A 115 18.43 -11.09 4.72
C LYS A 115 17.91 -9.70 5.11
N VAL A 116 16.85 -9.26 4.42
CA VAL A 116 16.22 -7.93 4.62
C VAL A 116 15.17 -7.96 5.75
N THR A 117 15.37 -8.81 6.75
CA THR A 117 14.45 -9.02 7.88
C THR A 117 14.80 -8.07 9.02
N ILE A 118 13.81 -7.35 9.54
CA ILE A 118 13.93 -6.57 10.79
C ILE A 118 13.59 -7.45 11.99
N ASN A 119 14.23 -7.22 13.12
CA ASN A 119 13.96 -7.95 14.36
C ASN A 119 12.85 -7.28 15.18
N TYR A 120 11.59 -7.48 14.77
CA TYR A 120 10.44 -7.07 15.58
C TYR A 120 10.38 -7.93 16.85
N PRO A 121 10.24 -7.37 18.07
CA PRO A 121 9.76 -6.03 18.43
C PRO A 121 10.83 -4.96 18.74
N PHE A 122 12.12 -5.30 18.64
CA PHE A 122 13.22 -4.39 19.02
C PHE A 122 13.49 -3.31 17.97
N GLU A 123 13.32 -3.67 16.70
CA GLU A 123 13.45 -2.75 15.56
C GLU A 123 12.12 -2.70 14.81
N LYS A 124 11.60 -1.48 14.59
CA LYS A 124 10.35 -1.25 13.86
C LYS A 124 10.63 -0.70 12.47
N GLY A 125 9.69 -0.91 11.55
CA GLY A 125 9.76 -0.32 10.22
C GLY A 125 9.72 1.22 10.28
N PRO A 126 10.37 1.92 9.33
CA PRO A 126 10.30 3.37 9.28
C PRO A 126 8.88 3.82 8.91
N LEU A 127 8.31 4.73 9.70
CA LEU A 127 7.01 5.34 9.44
C LEU A 127 7.16 6.77 8.93
N SER A 128 6.22 7.20 8.08
CA SER A 128 6.10 8.61 7.68
C SER A 128 5.30 9.40 8.71
N PRO A 129 5.50 10.73 8.83
CA PRO A 129 4.67 11.58 9.69
C PRO A 129 3.16 11.58 9.34
N ARG A 130 2.81 11.20 8.11
CA ARG A 130 1.43 11.06 7.61
C ARG A 130 0.81 9.67 7.84
N PHE A 131 1.46 8.87 8.68
CA PHE A 131 0.93 7.56 9.00
C PHE A 131 -0.42 7.70 9.71
N ARG A 132 -1.33 6.77 9.40
CA ARG A 132 -2.69 6.75 9.90
C ARG A 132 -2.88 5.55 10.81
N GLY A 133 -2.93 5.81 12.12
CA GLY A 133 -3.05 4.79 13.16
C GLY A 133 -4.25 5.02 14.09
N GLU A 134 -4.03 4.81 15.38
CA GLU A 134 -5.02 4.94 16.43
C GLU A 134 -5.56 6.38 16.51
N HIS A 135 -6.88 6.53 16.64
CA HIS A 135 -7.49 7.85 16.74
C HIS A 135 -7.24 8.46 18.12
N ALA A 136 -7.03 9.77 18.13
CA ALA A 136 -6.80 10.55 19.33
C ALA A 136 -7.59 11.87 19.28
N LEU A 137 -8.18 12.24 20.41
CA LEU A 137 -8.76 13.57 20.61
C LEU A 137 -7.77 14.47 21.32
N ARG A 138 -7.44 15.59 20.69
CA ARG A 138 -6.44 16.53 21.21
C ARG A 138 -7.05 17.63 22.06
N ARG A 139 -6.21 18.19 22.92
CA ARG A 139 -6.50 19.37 23.73
C ARG A 139 -5.75 20.60 23.22
N TYR A 140 -6.26 21.77 23.56
CA TYR A 140 -5.52 23.02 23.46
C TYR A 140 -4.36 23.02 24.48
N PRO A 141 -3.34 23.87 24.30
CA PRO A 141 -2.27 24.03 25.29
C PRO A 141 -2.76 24.46 26.69
N THR A 142 -3.98 24.99 26.78
CA THR A 142 -4.64 25.35 28.03
C THR A 142 -5.27 24.15 28.77
N GLY A 143 -5.28 22.96 28.17
CA GLY A 143 -5.92 21.74 28.70
C GLY A 143 -7.38 21.55 28.28
N GLU A 144 -7.97 22.55 27.62
CA GLU A 144 -9.35 22.47 27.14
C GLU A 144 -9.46 21.57 25.90
N GLU A 145 -10.53 20.79 25.78
CA GLU A 145 -10.73 19.95 24.60
C GLU A 145 -10.91 20.77 23.30
N ARG A 146 -10.32 20.32 22.20
CA ARG A 146 -10.44 21.02 20.91
C ARG A 146 -11.81 20.83 20.25
N CYS A 147 -12.48 19.72 20.52
CA CYS A 147 -13.73 19.37 19.85
C CYS A 147 -14.86 20.36 20.19
N ILE A 148 -15.46 20.96 19.15
CA ILE A 148 -16.58 21.91 19.25
C ILE A 148 -17.93 21.30 18.85
N ALA A 149 -18.01 19.95 18.78
CA ALA A 149 -19.23 19.21 18.44
C ALA A 149 -19.92 19.66 17.13
N CYS A 150 -19.13 19.93 16.09
CA CYS A 150 -19.61 20.35 14.77
C CYS A 150 -20.21 19.23 13.91
N LYS A 151 -19.96 17.96 14.28
CA LYS A 151 -20.43 16.75 13.57
C LYS A 151 -19.94 16.58 12.12
N LEU A 152 -18.94 17.34 11.69
CA LEU A 152 -18.35 17.20 10.35
C LEU A 152 -17.65 15.85 10.16
N CYS A 153 -16.93 15.37 11.17
CA CYS A 153 -16.27 14.06 11.15
C CYS A 153 -17.25 12.88 11.09
N GLU A 154 -18.41 13.01 11.74
CA GLU A 154 -19.51 12.02 11.66
C GLU A 154 -20.11 12.00 10.24
N ALA A 155 -20.33 13.17 9.65
CA ALA A 155 -20.90 13.28 8.30
C ALA A 155 -19.96 12.77 7.19
N VAL A 156 -18.65 13.01 7.31
CA VAL A 156 -17.67 12.60 6.29
C VAL A 156 -17.28 11.12 6.40
N CYS A 157 -17.56 10.46 7.53
CA CYS A 157 -17.11 9.10 7.78
C CYS A 157 -17.76 8.11 6.78
N PRO A 158 -16.97 7.48 5.89
CA PRO A 158 -17.53 6.61 4.85
C PRO A 158 -18.15 5.33 5.44
N ALA A 159 -17.66 4.87 6.60
CA ALA A 159 -18.13 3.67 7.28
C ALA A 159 -19.11 3.95 8.42
N GLN A 160 -19.48 5.22 8.66
CA GLN A 160 -20.35 5.63 9.77
C GLN A 160 -19.95 4.99 11.12
N ALA A 161 -18.64 5.05 11.41
CA ALA A 161 -18.05 4.49 12.62
C ALA A 161 -18.17 5.42 13.84
N ILE A 162 -18.34 6.71 13.60
CA ILE A 162 -18.35 7.76 14.64
C ILE A 162 -19.80 8.09 15.02
N THR A 163 -20.09 8.17 16.31
CA THR A 163 -21.38 8.67 16.82
C THR A 163 -21.15 9.84 17.77
N ILE A 164 -21.80 10.99 17.52
CA ILE A 164 -21.57 12.22 18.29
C ILE A 164 -22.87 12.78 18.85
N GLU A 165 -22.88 13.05 20.15
CA GLU A 165 -23.94 13.80 20.83
C GLU A 165 -23.35 15.08 21.43
N ALA A 166 -24.12 16.16 21.36
CA ALA A 166 -23.64 17.51 21.68
C ALA A 166 -24.60 18.16 22.67
N GLU A 167 -24.06 18.70 23.75
CA GLU A 167 -24.81 19.46 24.75
C GLU A 167 -24.07 20.77 25.08
N GLU A 168 -24.81 21.72 25.62
CA GLU A 168 -24.24 22.98 26.10
C GLU A 168 -23.76 22.79 27.54
N ARG A 169 -22.47 23.08 27.78
CA ARG A 169 -21.88 23.04 29.12
C ARG A 169 -22.32 24.27 29.93
N GLU A 170 -22.19 24.20 31.25
CA GLU A 170 -22.44 25.32 32.20
C GLU A 170 -21.74 26.63 31.80
N ASP A 171 -20.60 26.54 31.11
CA ASP A 171 -19.83 27.68 30.61
C ASP A 171 -20.40 28.33 29.33
N GLY A 172 -21.53 27.84 28.80
CA GLY A 172 -22.13 28.26 27.53
C GLY A 172 -21.37 27.78 26.28
N SER A 173 -20.33 26.94 26.47
CA SER A 173 -19.60 26.33 25.36
C SER A 173 -20.26 25.02 24.92
N ARG A 174 -20.37 24.83 23.60
CA ARG A 174 -20.93 23.60 23.01
C ARG A 174 -19.87 22.52 22.95
N ARG A 175 -20.10 21.40 23.64
CA ARG A 175 -19.15 20.27 23.77
C ARG A 175 -19.83 18.95 23.50
N THR A 176 -19.03 17.90 23.31
CA THR A 176 -19.57 16.55 23.09
C THR A 176 -19.81 15.86 24.43
N THR A 177 -20.98 15.31 24.64
CA THR A 177 -21.24 14.41 25.77
C THR A 177 -20.79 13.00 25.43
N ARG A 178 -21.16 12.56 24.22
CA ARG A 178 -20.78 11.28 23.65
C ARG A 178 -19.96 11.50 22.38
N TYR A 179 -18.82 10.83 22.30
CA TYR A 179 -17.97 10.82 21.12
C TYR A 179 -17.35 9.44 21.02
N ASP A 180 -18.04 8.56 20.32
CA ASP A 180 -17.68 7.15 20.30
C ASP A 180 -17.24 6.78 18.89
N ILE A 181 -16.14 6.03 18.80
CA ILE A 181 -15.63 5.49 17.54
C ILE A 181 -15.57 3.98 17.67
N ASP A 182 -16.29 3.30 16.79
CA ASP A 182 -16.12 1.87 16.61
C ASP A 182 -14.91 1.60 15.69
N MET A 183 -13.80 1.14 16.27
CA MET A 183 -12.56 0.86 15.54
C MET A 183 -12.67 -0.36 14.62
N THR A 184 -13.71 -1.20 14.79
CA THR A 184 -13.97 -2.35 13.92
C THR A 184 -14.70 -1.94 12.64
N LYS A 185 -15.53 -0.90 12.71
CA LYS A 185 -16.14 -0.27 11.53
C LYS A 185 -15.19 0.72 10.85
N CYS A 186 -14.29 1.34 11.60
CA CYS A 186 -13.38 2.34 11.06
C CYS A 186 -12.41 1.73 10.03
N ILE A 187 -12.24 2.41 8.90
CA ILE A 187 -11.34 1.99 7.80
C ILE A 187 -10.01 2.76 7.76
N TYR A 188 -9.73 3.60 8.78
CA TYR A 188 -8.48 4.38 8.92
C TYR A 188 -8.11 5.19 7.66
N CYS A 189 -9.10 5.91 7.13
CA CYS A 189 -8.97 6.68 5.89
C CYS A 189 -8.40 8.09 6.09
N GLY A 190 -8.40 8.65 7.30
CA GLY A 190 -7.95 10.02 7.57
C GLY A 190 -8.94 11.15 7.26
N PHE A 191 -10.13 10.86 6.73
CA PHE A 191 -11.11 11.91 6.40
C PHE A 191 -11.61 12.68 7.63
N CYS A 192 -11.64 12.02 8.80
CA CYS A 192 -12.02 12.68 10.05
C CYS A 192 -11.00 13.76 10.45
N GLN A 193 -9.71 13.51 10.24
CA GLN A 193 -8.62 14.46 10.48
C GLN A 193 -8.73 15.64 9.51
N GLU A 194 -8.88 15.38 8.22
CA GLU A 194 -8.98 16.44 7.20
C GLU A 194 -10.26 17.30 7.34
N ALA A 195 -11.38 16.69 7.71
CA ALA A 195 -12.65 17.41 7.86
C ALA A 195 -12.75 18.23 9.16
N CYS A 196 -11.85 18.01 10.13
CA CYS A 196 -11.94 18.70 11.41
C CYS A 196 -11.45 20.15 11.29
N PRO A 197 -12.30 21.17 11.55
CA PRO A 197 -11.91 22.57 11.36
C PRO A 197 -10.91 23.09 12.40
N VAL A 198 -10.71 22.34 13.49
CA VAL A 198 -9.91 22.75 14.67
C VAL A 198 -8.86 21.70 15.05
N ASP A 199 -8.64 20.70 14.20
CA ASP A 199 -7.73 19.56 14.45
C ASP A 199 -7.99 18.88 15.80
N ALA A 200 -9.27 18.67 16.13
CA ALA A 200 -9.67 18.00 17.37
C ALA A 200 -9.43 16.50 17.31
N ILE A 201 -9.86 15.84 16.23
CA ILE A 201 -9.57 14.42 15.99
C ILE A 201 -8.42 14.29 15.01
N VAL A 202 -7.48 13.43 15.35
CA VAL A 202 -6.32 13.11 14.52
C VAL A 202 -6.07 11.62 14.57
N GLU A 203 -5.45 11.08 13.52
CA GLU A 203 -4.92 9.72 13.54
C GLU A 203 -3.46 9.77 14.00
N GLY A 204 -3.18 9.11 15.12
CA GLY A 204 -1.88 9.07 15.75
C GLY A 204 -0.93 8.06 15.10
N PRO A 205 0.34 8.05 15.54
CA PRO A 205 1.36 7.14 15.04
C PRO A 205 1.21 5.71 15.57
N ASN A 206 0.41 5.49 16.63
CA ASN A 206 0.26 4.18 17.23
C ASN A 206 -0.52 3.23 16.32
N PHE A 207 0.04 2.06 16.04
CA PHE A 207 -0.63 0.99 15.30
C PHE A 207 -0.69 -0.33 16.08
N GLU A 208 -0.11 -0.36 17.28
CA GLU A 208 0.03 -1.56 18.12
C GLU A 208 -1.00 -1.53 19.26
N PHE A 209 -2.28 -1.53 18.90
CA PHE A 209 -3.39 -1.53 19.85
C PHE A 209 -4.31 -2.76 19.66
N ALA A 210 -3.72 -3.89 19.28
CA ALA A 210 -4.45 -5.16 19.23
C ALA A 210 -4.95 -5.53 20.63
N THR A 211 -6.25 -5.79 20.74
CA THR A 211 -6.93 -6.15 21.98
C THR A 211 -7.44 -7.59 21.91
N GLU A 212 -7.69 -8.18 23.08
CA GLU A 212 -8.20 -9.56 23.17
C GLU A 212 -9.72 -9.62 22.99
N THR A 213 -10.43 -8.56 23.39
CA THR A 213 -11.89 -8.46 23.31
C THR A 213 -12.34 -7.45 22.26
N HIS A 214 -13.57 -7.62 21.77
CA HIS A 214 -14.18 -6.74 20.78
C HIS A 214 -14.64 -5.43 21.41
N GLU A 215 -15.15 -5.49 22.65
CA GLU A 215 -15.64 -4.35 23.41
C GLU A 215 -14.54 -3.32 23.65
N GLU A 216 -13.29 -3.76 23.82
CA GLU A 216 -12.14 -2.85 23.95
C GLU A 216 -11.86 -2.02 22.69
N LEU A 217 -12.32 -2.45 21.50
CA LEU A 217 -12.21 -1.71 20.23
C LEU A 217 -13.34 -0.72 20.00
N LEU A 218 -14.34 -0.69 20.89
CA LEU A 218 -15.33 0.36 20.94
C LEU A 218 -14.78 1.48 21.82
N TYR A 219 -14.33 2.57 21.21
CA TYR A 219 -13.66 3.63 21.94
C TYR A 219 -14.66 4.69 22.36
N ASP A 220 -14.71 4.93 23.66
CA ASP A 220 -15.44 6.04 24.26
C ASP A 220 -14.63 7.34 24.17
N LYS A 221 -15.32 8.47 24.40
CA LYS A 221 -14.71 9.82 24.41
C LYS A 221 -13.50 9.90 25.35
N GLU A 222 -13.61 9.31 26.54
CA GLU A 222 -12.56 9.37 27.57
C GLU A 222 -11.29 8.66 27.11
N LYS A 223 -11.42 7.46 26.53
CA LYS A 223 -10.30 6.70 25.96
C LYS A 223 -9.60 7.47 24.84
N LEU A 224 -10.37 8.13 23.97
CA LEU A 224 -9.82 8.95 22.89
C LEU A 224 -9.05 10.18 23.41
N LEU A 225 -9.50 10.79 24.50
CA LEU A 225 -8.79 11.90 25.14
C LEU A 225 -7.52 11.42 25.84
N GLU A 226 -7.56 10.28 26.53
CA GLU A 226 -6.38 9.66 27.13
C GLU A 226 -5.32 9.30 26.08
N ASN A 227 -5.76 8.80 24.92
CA ASN A 227 -4.89 8.57 23.77
C ASN A 227 -4.23 9.86 23.27
N GLY A 228 -5.00 10.94 23.16
CA GLY A 228 -4.48 12.26 22.81
C GLY A 228 -3.44 12.75 23.81
N ASP A 229 -3.74 12.69 25.09
CA ASP A 229 -2.85 13.17 26.16
C ASP A 229 -1.53 12.37 26.19
N ARG A 230 -1.58 11.06 25.93
CA ARG A 230 -0.41 10.18 25.84
C ARG A 230 0.47 10.44 24.62
N TRP A 231 -0.13 10.72 23.45
CA TRP A 231 0.57 10.84 22.18
C TRP A 231 0.72 12.29 21.66
N GLU A 232 0.30 13.30 22.44
CA GLU A 232 0.26 14.71 22.00
C GLU A 232 1.63 15.23 21.55
N THR A 233 2.73 14.79 22.16
CA THR A 233 4.09 15.23 21.79
C THR A 233 4.45 14.83 20.37
N GLU A 234 4.19 13.57 20.01
CA GLU A 234 4.49 13.02 18.69
C GLU A 234 3.48 13.49 17.63
N ILE A 235 2.19 13.53 17.99
CA ILE A 235 1.11 14.08 17.17
C ILE A 235 1.39 15.54 16.80
N ALA A 236 1.78 16.37 17.78
CA ALA A 236 2.09 17.77 17.53
C ALA A 236 3.29 17.94 16.61
N GLU A 237 4.32 17.09 16.72
CA GLU A 237 5.48 17.12 15.84
C GLU A 237 5.12 16.69 14.41
N ASN A 238 4.34 15.62 14.25
CA ASN A 238 3.85 15.17 12.95
C ASN A 238 3.03 16.25 12.26
N LEU A 239 2.12 16.91 12.98
CA LEU A 239 1.31 17.99 12.43
C LEU A 239 2.12 19.23 12.07
N LYS A 240 3.14 19.60 12.85
CA LYS A 240 4.07 20.68 12.47
C LYS A 240 4.80 20.35 11.17
N SER A 241 5.22 19.09 11.00
CA SER A 241 5.88 18.64 9.78
C SER A 241 4.95 18.63 8.56
N GLU A 242 3.65 18.40 8.79
CA GLU A 242 2.64 18.31 7.73
C GLU A 242 2.00 19.65 7.36
N ALA A 243 1.99 20.64 8.26
CA ALA A 243 1.22 21.89 8.13
C ALA A 243 1.37 22.65 6.79
N LEU A 244 2.46 22.45 6.04
CA LEU A 244 2.69 23.07 4.73
C LEU A 244 1.91 22.42 3.57
N TYR A 245 1.44 21.20 3.73
CA TYR A 245 0.85 20.37 2.67
C TYR A 245 -0.66 20.14 2.87
N ARG A 246 -1.25 20.81 3.84
CA ARG A 246 -2.64 20.66 4.28
C ARG A 246 -3.38 21.96 4.03
#